data_AF-A0A7J7HNT9-F1
#
_entry.id   AF-A0A7J7HNT9-F1
#
_cell.length_a   1.000
_cell.length_b   1.000
_cell.length_c   1.000
_cell.angle_alpha   90.00
_cell.angle_beta   90.00
_cell.angle_gamma   90.00
#
_symmetry.space_group_name_H-M   'P 1'
#
loop_
_entity.id
_entity.type
_entity.pdbx_description
1 polymer ?
#
loop_
_entity_poly.entity_id
_entity_poly.type
_entity_poly.pdbx_seq_one_letter_code
_entity_poly.pdbx_strand_id
1 'polypeptide(L)'
;MNFFDVFLHSEALEGMTLSMILEEPNEEEVSLLLEIFGLCFIGGKEVHKTTMCCIQNLAKAFSSYEEEVLVKREELLQYAQGAIAGLKLNADIARIDFEVSDIHKILDGEKPQKPSTEETTVAPVEALKEAFEQVQLCSRLEELLLKKKLLKNGDSPDIHAKKVDKLKILSESLANSASKAEKRISDHRLQKEEALNFRVTRTSEVSQIEKELMGEIGTLEKQRDELEDELKKVKTSLASARARLHNAREEREQFDEASNQILEHFKTKEDELSRSIACYKEEADVCNAFVNFLEDTYVFQSKHTEQKEKLINDELARHGDYFVNLAICLLSAYKEGLGPSITTFRKLVENLNSIGRSDLAACKDDENSHAINPRRNLEEDYLDFETKFISTFSVVESIKKQFSSQNEAIFR
;
A
#
# COMPACT_ATOMS: atom_id res chain seq x y z
N MET A 1 -9.84 23.27 6.25
CA MET A 1 -8.95 22.18 6.69
C MET A 1 -8.77 22.29 8.18
N ASN A 2 -9.19 21.27 8.90
CA ASN A 2 -8.91 21.13 10.34
C ASN A 2 -7.54 20.44 10.52
N PHE A 3 -7.03 20.38 11.76
CA PHE A 3 -5.75 19.71 12.05
C PHE A 3 -5.73 18.24 11.64
N PHE A 4 -6.85 17.53 11.80
CA PHE A 4 -6.99 16.13 11.45
C PHE A 4 -6.85 15.89 9.94
N ASP A 5 -7.39 16.77 9.09
CA ASP A 5 -7.22 16.72 7.64
C ASP A 5 -5.74 16.87 7.26
N VAL A 6 -5.02 17.80 7.91
CA VAL A 6 -3.59 18.02 7.68
C VAL A 6 -2.79 16.80 8.12
N PHE A 7 -3.15 16.20 9.26
CA PHE A 7 -2.53 14.98 9.76
C PHE A 7 -2.70 13.82 8.78
N LEU A 8 -3.92 13.58 8.26
CA LEU A 8 -4.19 12.52 7.28
C LEU A 8 -3.43 12.72 5.94
N HIS A 9 -3.16 13.96 5.53
CA HIS A 9 -2.35 14.24 4.33
C HIS A 9 -0.85 14.10 4.56
N SER A 10 -0.40 14.20 5.81
CA SER A 10 1.01 14.06 6.17
C SER A 10 1.44 12.59 6.21
N GLU A 11 2.75 12.37 6.28
CA GLU A 11 3.36 11.05 6.56
C GLU A 11 3.60 10.81 8.06
N ALA A 12 2.94 11.58 8.95
CA ALA A 12 3.19 11.51 10.38
C ALA A 12 2.80 10.15 10.97
N LEU A 13 1.66 9.58 10.55
CA LEU A 13 1.21 8.27 11.04
C LEU A 13 2.14 7.15 10.60
N GLU A 14 2.59 7.21 9.35
CA GLU A 14 3.59 6.32 8.80
C GLU A 14 4.91 6.43 9.57
N GLY A 15 5.42 7.64 9.76
CA GLY A 15 6.65 7.90 10.52
C GLY A 15 6.58 7.38 11.96
N MET A 16 5.46 7.61 12.67
CA MET A 16 5.22 7.05 14.00
C MET A 16 5.22 5.53 13.98
N THR A 17 4.63 4.91 12.95
CA THR A 17 4.63 3.45 12.83
C THR A 17 6.02 2.91 12.55
N LEU A 18 6.80 3.56 11.68
CA LEU A 18 8.17 3.15 11.37
C LEU A 18 9.08 3.26 12.61
N SER A 19 8.92 4.28 13.45
CA SER A 19 9.68 4.35 14.71
C SER A 19 9.39 3.18 15.62
N MET A 20 8.14 2.68 15.66
CA MET A 20 7.77 1.51 16.47
C MET A 20 8.20 0.18 15.85
N ILE A 21 8.56 0.15 14.56
CA ILE A 21 9.21 -1.01 13.94
C ILE A 21 10.72 -0.99 14.22
N LEU A 22 11.31 0.19 14.30
CA LEU A 22 12.74 0.34 14.60
C LEU A 22 13.05 0.09 16.08
N GLU A 23 12.17 0.55 16.98
CA GLU A 23 12.28 0.37 18.42
C GLU A 23 10.97 -0.23 18.96
N GLU A 24 11.06 -1.31 19.71
CA GLU A 24 9.87 -2.01 20.22
C GLU A 24 9.03 -1.09 21.12
N PRO A 25 7.73 -0.90 20.84
CA PRO A 25 6.89 0.03 21.58
C PRO A 25 6.58 -0.49 22.98
N ASN A 26 6.57 0.40 23.96
CA ASN A 26 6.11 0.08 25.31
C ASN A 26 4.56 0.05 25.41
N GLU A 27 4.01 -0.42 26.54
CA GLU A 27 2.55 -0.57 26.72
C GLU A 27 1.76 0.74 26.57
N GLU A 28 2.35 1.87 26.98
CA GLU A 28 1.72 3.19 26.84
C GLU A 28 1.69 3.64 25.38
N GLU A 29 2.80 3.45 24.65
CA GLU A 29 2.92 3.76 23.22
C GLU A 29 1.96 2.90 22.39
N VAL A 30 1.84 1.61 22.70
CA VAL A 30 0.87 0.70 22.07
C VAL A 30 -0.55 1.19 22.29
N SER A 31 -0.89 1.59 23.52
CA SER A 31 -2.23 2.08 23.86
C SER A 31 -2.56 3.37 23.12
N LEU A 32 -1.63 4.33 23.10
CA LEU A 32 -1.78 5.60 22.40
C LEU A 32 -1.93 5.40 20.88
N LEU A 33 -1.10 4.54 20.29
CA LEU A 33 -1.12 4.31 18.85
C LEU A 33 -2.39 3.56 18.42
N LEU A 34 -2.93 2.67 19.25
CA LEU A 34 -4.24 2.06 19.01
C LEU A 34 -5.39 3.09 19.01
N GLU A 35 -5.33 4.12 19.84
CA GLU A 35 -6.29 5.24 19.81
C GLU A 35 -6.15 6.04 18.51
N ILE A 36 -4.92 6.34 18.09
CA ILE A 36 -4.62 7.04 16.83
C ILE A 36 -5.12 6.21 15.64
N PHE A 37 -4.89 4.90 15.62
CA PHE A 37 -5.44 3.99 14.60
C PHE A 37 -6.97 4.01 14.61
N GLY A 38 -7.58 4.05 15.80
CA GLY A 38 -9.01 4.26 16.00
C GLY A 38 -9.60 5.43 15.23
N LEU A 39 -8.83 6.52 15.11
CA LEU A 39 -9.23 7.74 14.42
C LEU A 39 -8.80 7.76 12.96
N CYS A 40 -7.70 7.11 12.60
CA CYS A 40 -7.03 7.32 11.31
C CYS A 40 -7.11 6.14 10.35
N PHE A 41 -7.45 4.93 10.78
CA PHE A 41 -7.51 3.77 9.90
C PHE A 41 -8.93 3.48 9.39
N ILE A 42 -8.98 2.91 8.19
CA ILE A 42 -10.16 2.25 7.67
C ILE A 42 -10.43 0.96 8.45
N GLY A 43 -11.72 0.63 8.63
CA GLY A 43 -12.14 -0.60 9.28
C GLY A 43 -12.48 -0.42 10.76
N GLY A 44 -12.45 -1.54 11.50
CA GLY A 44 -12.86 -1.59 12.90
C GLY A 44 -11.72 -1.96 13.84
N LYS A 45 -12.03 -2.09 15.12
CA LYS A 45 -11.08 -2.44 16.18
C LYS A 45 -10.25 -3.70 15.89
N GLU A 46 -10.77 -4.64 15.11
CA GLU A 46 -10.05 -5.81 14.66
C GLU A 46 -8.84 -5.45 13.80
N VAL A 47 -9.02 -4.58 12.79
CA VAL A 47 -7.94 -4.09 11.93
C VAL A 47 -6.86 -3.43 12.77
N HIS A 48 -7.25 -2.55 13.69
CA HIS A 48 -6.30 -1.80 14.51
C HIS A 48 -5.45 -2.72 15.40
N LYS A 49 -6.09 -3.72 16.02
CA LYS A 49 -5.41 -4.72 16.85
C LYS A 49 -4.48 -5.60 16.03
N THR A 50 -4.94 -6.11 14.89
CA THR A 50 -4.11 -6.95 14.02
C THR A 50 -2.91 -6.16 13.50
N THR A 51 -3.12 -4.95 12.99
CA THR A 51 -2.02 -4.08 12.53
C THR A 51 -1.02 -3.80 13.65
N MET A 52 -1.48 -3.51 14.87
CA MET A 52 -0.61 -3.33 16.03
C MET A 52 0.22 -4.58 16.35
N CYS A 53 -0.42 -5.76 16.40
CA CYS A 53 0.27 -7.01 16.62
C CYS A 53 1.31 -7.29 15.52
N CYS A 54 0.99 -6.98 14.26
CA CYS A 54 1.96 -7.11 13.18
C CYS A 54 3.14 -6.15 13.36
N ILE A 55 2.89 -4.88 13.73
CA ILE A 55 3.96 -3.91 14.01
C ILE A 55 4.88 -4.41 15.13
N GLN A 56 4.33 -4.94 16.22
CA GLN A 56 5.14 -5.53 17.30
C GLN A 56 5.95 -6.74 16.83
N ASN A 57 5.36 -7.59 15.99
CA ASN A 57 6.09 -8.72 15.38
C ASN A 57 7.22 -8.24 14.46
N LEU A 58 6.97 -7.19 13.67
CA LEU A 58 7.99 -6.55 12.83
C LEU A 58 9.11 -5.96 13.68
N ALA A 59 8.78 -5.25 14.76
CA ALA A 59 9.74 -4.67 15.68
C ALA A 59 10.64 -5.73 16.31
N LYS A 60 10.03 -6.82 16.76
CA LYS A 60 10.76 -7.98 17.29
C LYS A 60 11.69 -8.59 16.24
N ALA A 61 11.23 -8.77 15.00
CA ALA A 61 12.08 -9.30 13.93
C ALA A 61 13.21 -8.31 13.55
N PHE A 62 12.92 -7.01 13.52
CA PHE A 62 13.89 -5.96 13.22
C PHE A 62 14.96 -5.80 14.30
N SER A 63 14.64 -6.13 15.56
CA SER A 63 15.56 -6.06 16.70
C SER A 63 16.76 -7.01 16.54
N SER A 64 16.56 -8.16 15.91
CA SER A 64 17.63 -9.12 15.60
C SER A 64 18.36 -8.83 14.29
N TYR A 65 17.88 -7.88 13.47
CA TYR A 65 18.38 -7.71 12.11
C TYR A 65 19.50 -6.68 11.98
N GLU A 66 20.66 -6.95 12.57
CA GLU A 66 21.77 -5.97 12.61
C GLU A 66 22.57 -5.89 11.29
N GLU A 67 22.80 -7.02 10.62
CA GLU A 67 23.62 -7.08 9.40
C GLU A 67 22.77 -7.27 8.14
N GLU A 68 22.84 -6.33 7.20
CA GLU A 68 22.14 -6.41 5.92
C GLU A 68 22.90 -7.28 4.90
N VAL A 69 22.34 -8.43 4.48
CA VAL A 69 22.96 -9.28 3.46
C VAL A 69 22.39 -9.03 2.07
N LEU A 70 21.07 -9.22 1.88
CA LEU A 70 20.43 -9.12 0.56
C LEU A 70 19.42 -7.97 0.48
N VAL A 71 18.72 -7.67 1.57
CA VAL A 71 17.63 -6.69 1.61
C VAL A 71 17.99 -5.53 2.53
N LYS A 72 17.83 -4.29 2.05
CA LYS A 72 18.08 -3.13 2.90
C LYS A 72 16.92 -2.89 3.87
N ARG A 73 17.23 -2.52 5.12
CA ARG A 73 16.23 -2.12 6.13
C ARG A 73 15.37 -0.97 5.61
N GLU A 74 15.97 0.00 4.92
CA GLU A 74 15.26 1.12 4.28
C GLU A 74 14.20 0.63 3.28
N GLU A 75 14.51 -0.37 2.46
CA GLU A 75 13.55 -0.88 1.48
C GLU A 75 12.35 -1.55 2.17
N LEU A 76 12.60 -2.31 3.24
CA LEU A 76 11.55 -2.92 4.06
C LEU A 76 10.69 -1.84 4.73
N LEU A 77 11.29 -0.81 5.32
CA LEU A 77 10.55 0.29 5.94
C LEU A 77 9.67 1.03 4.92
N GLN A 78 10.11 1.19 3.67
CA GLN A 78 9.27 1.74 2.61
C GLN A 78 8.06 0.84 2.28
N TYR A 79 8.21 -0.48 2.38
CA TYR A 79 7.06 -1.40 2.23
C TYR A 79 6.09 -1.25 3.40
N ALA A 80 6.60 -1.11 4.63
CA ALA A 80 5.78 -0.85 5.80
C ALA A 80 5.01 0.47 5.68
N GLN A 81 5.72 1.54 5.29
CA GLN A 81 5.14 2.86 5.05
C GLN A 81 3.99 2.80 4.04
N GLY A 82 4.20 2.15 2.89
CA GLY A 82 3.17 2.01 1.85
C GLY A 82 1.93 1.25 2.34
N ALA A 83 2.12 0.19 3.14
CA ALA A 83 1.02 -0.58 3.70
C ALA A 83 0.21 0.22 4.73
N ILE A 84 0.88 0.98 5.61
CA ILE A 84 0.21 1.85 6.59
C ILE A 84 -0.53 2.99 5.88
N ALA A 85 0.08 3.61 4.87
CA ALA A 85 -0.57 4.63 4.06
C ALA A 85 -1.84 4.12 3.37
N GLY A 86 -1.88 2.84 2.98
CA GLY A 86 -3.07 2.22 2.40
C GLY A 86 -4.20 1.95 3.40
N LEU A 87 -3.89 1.78 4.69
CA LEU A 87 -4.89 1.68 5.76
C LEU A 87 -5.38 3.04 6.24
N LYS A 88 -4.59 4.11 6.04
CA LYS A 88 -4.94 5.47 6.43
C LYS A 88 -6.22 5.94 5.72
N LEU A 89 -7.09 6.63 6.46
CA LEU A 89 -8.28 7.28 5.95
C LEU A 89 -7.89 8.31 4.90
N ASN A 90 -8.67 8.35 3.82
CA ASN A 90 -8.48 9.33 2.78
C ASN A 90 -9.36 10.56 3.07
N ALA A 91 -8.73 11.67 3.44
CA ALA A 91 -9.42 12.91 3.76
C ALA A 91 -10.22 13.48 2.56
N ASP A 92 -9.77 13.23 1.32
CA ASP A 92 -10.53 13.62 0.13
C ASP A 92 -11.82 12.79 -0.02
N ILE A 93 -11.79 11.51 0.35
CA ILE A 93 -13.00 10.67 0.39
C ILE A 93 -13.97 11.20 1.43
N ALA A 94 -13.50 11.52 2.65
CA ALA A 94 -14.36 12.07 3.70
C ALA A 94 -15.01 13.41 3.29
N ARG A 95 -14.27 14.27 2.56
CA ARG A 95 -14.81 15.52 2.02
C ARG A 95 -15.87 15.27 0.94
N ILE A 96 -15.62 14.31 0.05
CA ILE A 96 -16.62 13.91 -0.96
C ILE A 96 -17.88 13.35 -0.29
N ASP A 97 -17.74 12.52 0.75
CA ASP A 97 -18.88 11.96 1.49
C ASP A 97 -19.74 13.04 2.15
N PHE A 98 -19.11 14.08 2.67
CA PHE A 98 -19.82 15.24 3.20
C PHE A 98 -20.60 15.98 2.11
N GLU A 99 -19.97 16.26 0.96
CA GLU A 99 -20.61 16.96 -0.16
C GLU A 99 -21.76 16.13 -0.77
N VAL A 100 -21.56 14.82 -0.94
CA VAL A 100 -22.58 13.86 -1.37
C VAL A 100 -23.77 13.85 -0.40
N SER A 101 -23.50 13.79 0.90
CA SER A 101 -24.57 13.84 1.92
C SER A 101 -25.34 15.14 1.91
N ASP A 102 -24.69 16.27 1.63
CA ASP A 102 -25.34 17.58 1.56
C ASP A 102 -26.26 17.66 0.33
N ILE A 103 -25.78 17.21 -0.83
CA ILE A 103 -26.58 17.13 -2.06
C ILE A 103 -27.78 16.19 -1.86
N HIS A 104 -27.60 15.03 -1.22
CA HIS A 104 -28.70 14.12 -0.92
C HIS A 104 -29.79 14.77 -0.06
N LYS A 105 -29.42 15.56 0.95
CA LYS A 105 -30.40 16.27 1.80
C LYS A 105 -31.22 17.27 0.99
N ILE A 106 -30.60 17.94 0.02
CA ILE A 106 -31.27 18.90 -0.86
C ILE A 106 -32.24 18.14 -1.78
N LEU A 107 -31.78 17.06 -2.42
CA LEU A 107 -32.61 16.26 -3.33
C LEU A 107 -33.76 15.51 -2.63
N ASP A 108 -33.57 15.01 -1.41
CA ASP A 108 -34.61 14.30 -0.64
C ASP A 108 -35.69 15.25 -0.11
N GLY A 109 -35.35 16.53 0.11
CA GLY A 109 -36.29 17.59 0.49
C GLY A 109 -37.24 17.98 -0.65
N GLU A 110 -36.79 17.82 -1.89
CA GLU A 110 -37.49 18.17 -3.12
C GLU A 110 -37.88 16.90 -3.89
N LYS A 111 -38.91 16.18 -3.44
CA LYS A 111 -39.48 15.08 -4.24
C LYS A 111 -39.75 15.56 -5.67
N PRO A 112 -39.60 14.70 -6.71
CA PRO A 112 -39.90 15.06 -8.08
C PRO A 112 -41.39 15.44 -8.21
N GLN A 113 -41.68 16.71 -8.01
CA GLN A 113 -43.02 17.25 -8.14
C GLN A 113 -43.31 17.37 -9.62
N LYS A 114 -44.43 16.79 -10.05
CA LYS A 114 -45.04 17.19 -11.31
C LYS A 114 -45.30 18.69 -11.19
N PRO A 115 -44.80 19.55 -12.10
CA PRO A 115 -45.27 20.92 -12.15
C PRO A 115 -46.79 20.87 -12.29
N SER A 116 -47.51 21.45 -11.33
CA SER A 116 -48.97 21.37 -11.29
C SER A 116 -49.55 22.02 -12.54
N THR A 117 -50.15 21.21 -13.40
CA THR A 117 -50.87 21.62 -14.62
C THR A 117 -52.26 22.18 -14.29
N GLU A 118 -52.33 23.09 -13.33
CA GLU A 118 -53.51 23.92 -13.10
C GLU A 118 -53.28 25.32 -13.67
N GLU A 119 -52.88 25.39 -14.94
CA GLU A 119 -53.24 26.45 -15.91
C GLU A 119 -52.51 26.22 -17.25
N THR A 120 -53.09 26.71 -18.33
CA THR A 120 -52.75 26.34 -19.72
C THR A 120 -51.50 27.07 -20.25
N THR A 121 -50.43 27.13 -19.45
CA THR A 121 -49.18 27.87 -19.73
C THR A 121 -47.94 27.10 -19.25
N VAL A 122 -46.75 27.43 -19.78
CA VAL A 122 -45.46 26.89 -19.31
C VAL A 122 -45.33 27.12 -17.80
N ALA A 123 -44.73 26.16 -17.09
CA ALA A 123 -44.41 26.26 -15.66
C ALA A 123 -43.78 27.64 -15.31
N PRO A 124 -44.04 28.19 -14.11
CA PRO A 124 -43.49 29.48 -13.70
C PRO A 124 -41.95 29.45 -13.77
N VAL A 125 -41.35 30.61 -14.07
CA VAL A 125 -39.89 30.73 -14.28
C VAL A 125 -39.11 30.24 -13.05
N GLU A 126 -39.68 30.41 -11.86
CA GLU A 126 -39.16 29.91 -10.59
C GLU A 126 -39.07 28.38 -10.56
N ALA A 127 -40.12 27.66 -10.97
CA ALA A 127 -40.13 26.20 -11.06
C ALA A 127 -39.15 25.67 -12.14
N LEU A 128 -38.93 26.43 -13.22
CA LEU A 128 -37.92 26.10 -14.23
C LEU A 128 -36.49 26.27 -13.70
N LYS A 129 -36.25 27.27 -12.86
CA LYS A 129 -34.96 27.47 -12.17
C LYS A 129 -34.70 26.36 -11.15
N GLU A 130 -35.70 26.00 -10.34
CA GLU A 130 -35.62 24.87 -9.41
C GLU A 130 -35.29 23.56 -10.15
N ALA A 131 -35.98 23.28 -11.26
CA ALA A 131 -35.69 22.11 -12.08
C ALA A 131 -34.27 22.12 -12.69
N PHE A 132 -33.76 23.31 -13.08
CA PHE A 132 -32.39 23.46 -13.57
C PHE A 132 -31.37 23.16 -12.48
N GLU A 133 -31.59 23.68 -11.27
CA GLU A 133 -30.73 23.47 -10.10
C GLU A 133 -30.73 21.99 -9.68
N GLN A 134 -31.89 21.31 -9.68
CA GLN A 134 -31.97 19.87 -9.43
C GLN A 134 -31.16 19.04 -10.42
N VAL A 135 -31.23 19.36 -11.72
CA VAL A 135 -30.46 18.65 -12.76
C VAL A 135 -28.95 18.88 -12.56
N GLN A 136 -28.53 20.11 -12.25
CA GLN A 136 -27.14 20.44 -11.94
C GLN A 136 -26.62 19.70 -10.70
N LEU A 137 -27.43 19.61 -9.64
CA LEU A 137 -27.10 18.87 -8.42
C LEU A 137 -26.94 17.37 -8.71
N CYS A 138 -27.79 16.78 -9.53
CA CYS A 138 -27.64 15.39 -9.98
C CYS A 138 -26.36 15.19 -10.80
N SER A 139 -26.04 16.12 -11.70
CA SER A 139 -24.78 16.08 -12.46
C SER A 139 -23.55 16.11 -11.53
N ARG A 140 -23.57 17.02 -10.55
CA ARG A 140 -22.50 17.18 -9.57
C ARG A 140 -22.34 15.93 -8.69
N LEU A 141 -23.45 15.34 -8.26
CA LEU A 141 -23.46 14.13 -7.44
C LEU A 141 -22.82 12.94 -8.16
N GLU A 142 -23.16 12.72 -9.42
CA GLU A 142 -22.56 11.68 -10.25
C GLU A 142 -21.04 11.90 -10.43
N GLU A 143 -20.60 13.12 -10.71
CA GLU A 143 -19.17 13.47 -10.82
C GLU A 143 -18.41 13.16 -9.53
N LEU A 144 -18.98 13.49 -8.36
CA LEU A 144 -18.38 13.25 -7.06
C LEU A 144 -18.26 11.76 -6.75
N LEU A 145 -19.30 10.97 -7.04
CA LEU A 145 -19.30 9.51 -6.85
C LEU A 145 -18.27 8.82 -7.77
N LEU A 146 -18.16 9.25 -9.03
CA LEU A 146 -17.13 8.76 -9.96
C LEU A 146 -15.72 9.14 -9.50
N LYS A 147 -15.53 10.37 -9.03
CA LYS A 147 -14.25 10.81 -8.43
C LYS A 147 -13.89 9.98 -7.21
N LYS A 148 -14.85 9.69 -6.32
CA LYS A 148 -14.66 8.82 -5.14
C LYS A 148 -14.25 7.40 -5.53
N LYS A 149 -14.82 6.87 -6.62
CA LYS A 149 -14.48 5.53 -7.15
C LYS A 149 -13.02 5.44 -7.63
N LEU A 150 -12.50 6.52 -8.24
CA LEU A 150 -11.11 6.56 -8.74
C LEU A 150 -10.06 6.69 -7.64
N LEU A 151 -10.43 7.23 -6.47
CA LEU A 151 -9.52 7.34 -5.33
C LEU A 151 -9.21 5.95 -4.77
N LYS A 152 -7.95 5.53 -4.88
CA LYS A 152 -7.44 4.29 -4.29
C LYS A 152 -6.57 4.62 -3.09
N ASN A 153 -6.58 3.73 -2.10
CA ASN A 153 -5.67 3.79 -0.97
C ASN A 153 -4.67 2.63 -1.11
N GLY A 154 -3.38 2.91 -0.93
CA GLY A 154 -2.34 1.88 -0.94
C GLY A 154 -1.95 1.39 -2.33
N ASP A 155 -1.32 0.21 -2.34
CA ASP A 155 -0.79 -0.40 -3.56
C ASP A 155 -1.89 -0.95 -4.48
N SER A 156 -1.61 -0.97 -5.79
CA SER A 156 -2.41 -1.78 -6.71
C SER A 156 -2.12 -3.28 -6.50
N PRO A 157 -3.04 -4.18 -6.92
CA PRO A 157 -2.81 -5.63 -6.83
C PRO A 157 -1.48 -6.08 -7.44
N ASP A 158 -1.10 -5.50 -8.58
CA ASP A 158 0.16 -5.83 -9.27
C ASP A 158 1.40 -5.37 -8.49
N ILE A 159 1.34 -4.19 -7.87
CA ILE A 159 2.45 -3.66 -7.06
C ILE A 159 2.59 -4.50 -5.79
N HIS A 160 1.48 -4.81 -5.13
CA HIS A 160 1.45 -5.66 -3.95
C HIS A 160 2.03 -7.06 -4.25
N ALA A 161 1.56 -7.71 -5.32
CA ALA A 161 2.06 -9.02 -5.74
C ALA A 161 3.56 -9.00 -6.02
N LYS A 162 4.08 -7.97 -6.71
CA LYS A 162 5.51 -7.81 -6.97
C LYS A 162 6.33 -7.68 -5.68
N LYS A 163 5.86 -6.91 -4.69
CA LYS A 163 6.55 -6.74 -3.40
C LYS A 163 6.59 -8.08 -2.63
N VAL A 164 5.46 -8.77 -2.55
CA VAL A 164 5.34 -10.07 -1.87
C VAL A 164 6.20 -11.15 -2.56
N ASP A 165 6.12 -11.25 -3.88
CA ASP A 165 6.91 -12.23 -4.65
C ASP A 165 8.41 -11.97 -4.49
N LYS A 166 8.84 -10.71 -4.51
CA LYS A 166 10.24 -10.35 -4.26
C LYS A 166 10.69 -10.83 -2.88
N LEU A 167 9.92 -10.56 -1.83
CA LEU A 167 10.25 -11.03 -0.47
C LEU A 167 10.24 -12.56 -0.34
N LYS A 168 9.30 -13.24 -1.00
CA LYS A 168 9.25 -14.71 -1.03
C LYS A 168 10.50 -15.31 -1.69
N ILE A 169 10.90 -14.77 -2.84
CA ILE A 169 12.14 -15.19 -3.55
C ILE A 169 13.38 -14.94 -2.68
N LEU A 170 13.43 -13.80 -1.98
CA LEU A 170 14.53 -13.47 -1.08
C LEU A 170 14.59 -14.42 0.12
N SER A 171 13.45 -14.67 0.77
CA SER A 171 13.33 -15.64 1.87
C SER A 171 13.79 -17.05 1.45
N GLU A 172 13.36 -17.52 0.28
CA GLU A 172 13.81 -18.79 -0.28
C GLU A 172 15.32 -18.80 -0.58
N SER A 173 15.85 -17.69 -1.13
CA SER A 173 17.28 -17.55 -1.44
C SER A 173 18.15 -17.55 -0.18
N LEU A 174 17.69 -16.89 0.89
CA LEU A 174 18.34 -16.86 2.20
C LEU A 174 18.31 -18.25 2.85
N ALA A 175 17.17 -18.94 2.83
CA ALA A 175 17.03 -20.29 3.34
C ALA A 175 17.96 -21.28 2.60
N ASN A 176 18.02 -21.19 1.27
CA ASN A 176 18.94 -21.99 0.45
C ASN A 176 20.41 -21.68 0.78
N SER A 177 20.75 -20.42 1.02
CA SER A 177 22.10 -20.00 1.39
C SER A 177 22.48 -20.49 2.79
N ALA A 178 21.57 -20.43 3.75
CA ALA A 178 21.73 -20.98 5.09
C ALA A 178 21.96 -22.50 5.04
N SER A 179 21.12 -23.25 4.31
CA SER A 179 21.29 -24.70 4.14
C SER A 179 22.64 -25.06 3.50
N LYS A 180 23.09 -24.27 2.51
CA LYS A 180 24.40 -24.47 1.88
C LYS A 180 25.56 -24.18 2.85
N ALA A 181 25.44 -23.17 3.70
CA ALA A 181 26.42 -22.87 4.74
C ALA A 181 26.43 -23.95 5.84
N GLU A 182 25.26 -24.43 6.27
CA GLU A 182 25.13 -25.54 7.23
C GLU A 182 25.81 -26.81 6.71
N LYS A 183 25.62 -27.14 5.43
CA LYS A 183 26.32 -28.25 4.79
C LYS A 183 27.85 -28.08 4.84
N ARG A 184 28.36 -26.89 4.53
CA ARG A 184 29.80 -26.59 4.62
C ARG A 184 30.34 -26.74 6.04
N ILE A 185 29.59 -26.32 7.06
CA ILE A 185 29.97 -26.55 8.46
C ILE A 185 30.07 -28.05 8.75
N SER A 186 29.07 -28.83 8.32
CA SER A 186 29.10 -30.30 8.50
C SER A 186 30.32 -30.93 7.84
N ASP A 187 30.63 -30.53 6.60
CA ASP A 187 31.78 -31.03 5.85
C ASP A 187 33.11 -30.64 6.54
N HIS A 188 33.22 -29.40 7.06
CA HIS A 188 34.40 -28.96 7.81
C HIS A 188 34.56 -29.70 9.15
N ARG A 189 33.45 -30.00 9.86
CA ARG A 189 33.49 -30.78 11.09
C ARG A 189 34.02 -32.19 10.86
N LEU A 190 33.60 -32.83 9.76
CA LEU A 190 34.11 -34.14 9.36
C LEU A 190 35.62 -34.10 9.10
N GLN A 191 36.09 -33.13 8.31
CA GLN A 191 37.53 -32.98 8.01
C GLN A 191 38.35 -32.72 9.28
N LYS A 192 37.83 -31.93 10.21
CA LYS A 192 38.46 -31.67 11.51
C LYS A 192 38.55 -32.93 12.36
N GLU A 193 37.50 -33.75 12.38
CA GLU A 193 37.49 -35.05 13.07
C GLU A 193 38.53 -36.02 12.49
N GLU A 194 38.63 -36.10 11.16
CA GLU A 194 39.65 -36.89 10.48
C GLU A 194 41.07 -36.44 10.85
N ALA A 195 41.34 -35.13 10.86
CA ALA A 195 42.63 -34.57 11.26
C ALA A 195 42.97 -34.86 12.72
N LEU A 196 41.98 -34.80 13.63
CA LEU A 196 42.15 -35.16 15.04
C LEU A 196 42.49 -36.64 15.21
N ASN A 197 41.77 -37.53 14.53
CA ASN A 197 42.04 -38.97 14.57
C ASN A 197 43.42 -39.31 14.03
N PHE A 198 43.84 -38.66 12.94
CA PHE A 198 45.18 -38.81 12.40
C PHE A 198 46.25 -38.38 13.41
N ARG A 199 46.07 -37.22 14.06
CA ARG A 199 47.00 -36.75 15.10
C ARG A 199 47.15 -37.76 16.23
N VAL A 200 46.03 -38.23 16.80
CA VAL A 200 46.05 -39.21 17.90
C VAL A 200 46.79 -40.48 17.50
N THR A 201 46.50 -41.01 16.31
CA THR A 201 47.17 -42.19 15.76
C THR A 201 48.67 -41.95 15.64
N ARG A 202 49.07 -40.84 15.01
CA ARG A 202 50.48 -40.51 14.77
C ARG A 202 51.26 -40.27 16.06
N THR A 203 50.69 -39.55 17.02
CA THR A 203 51.30 -39.35 18.34
C THR A 203 51.48 -40.67 19.08
N SER A 204 50.53 -41.60 18.97
CA SER A 204 50.63 -42.92 19.60
C SER A 204 51.74 -43.79 18.97
N GLU A 205 51.88 -43.78 17.64
CA GLU A 205 52.96 -44.47 16.91
C GLU A 205 54.33 -43.93 17.33
N VAL A 206 54.51 -42.61 17.32
CA VAL A 206 55.78 -41.97 17.70
C VAL A 206 56.10 -42.21 19.18
N SER A 207 55.09 -42.18 20.07
CA SER A 207 55.27 -42.50 21.49
C SER A 207 55.69 -43.96 21.72
N GLN A 208 55.16 -44.88 20.91
CA GLN A 208 55.55 -46.29 20.97
C GLN A 208 57.00 -46.48 20.55
N ILE A 209 57.43 -45.84 19.45
CA ILE A 209 58.83 -45.83 19.01
C ILE A 209 59.74 -45.25 20.10
N GLU A 210 59.34 -44.16 20.75
CA GLU A 210 60.09 -43.55 21.85
C GLU A 210 60.29 -44.53 23.03
N LYS A 211 59.25 -45.30 23.39
CA LYS A 211 59.33 -46.31 24.46
C LYS A 211 60.22 -47.50 24.08
N GLU A 212 60.11 -47.99 22.85
CA GLU A 212 60.94 -49.09 22.34
C GLU A 212 62.42 -48.70 22.34
N LEU A 213 62.74 -47.52 21.82
CA LEU A 213 64.11 -46.98 21.84
C LEU A 213 64.62 -46.77 23.28
N MET A 214 63.76 -46.36 24.22
CA MET A 214 64.13 -46.23 25.63
C MET A 214 64.42 -47.59 26.29
N GLY A 215 63.63 -48.61 25.97
CA GLY A 215 63.87 -50.00 26.41
C GLY A 215 65.16 -50.56 25.82
N GLU A 216 65.40 -50.38 24.52
CA GLU A 216 66.64 -50.73 23.84
C GLU A 216 67.83 -50.05 24.50
N ILE A 217 67.74 -48.74 24.78
CA ILE A 217 68.76 -48.00 25.54
C ILE A 217 69.02 -48.67 26.89
N GLY A 218 68.00 -49.01 27.68
CA GLY A 218 68.19 -49.68 28.98
C GLY A 218 68.88 -51.05 28.88
N THR A 219 68.60 -51.82 27.83
CA THR A 219 69.31 -53.09 27.57
C THR A 219 70.75 -52.86 27.11
N LEU A 220 70.98 -51.85 26.26
CA LEU A 220 72.29 -51.43 25.77
C LEU A 220 73.13 -50.77 26.87
N GLU A 221 72.53 -50.16 27.89
CA GLU A 221 73.21 -49.62 29.08
C GLU A 221 73.79 -50.73 29.96
N LYS A 222 73.10 -51.88 30.03
CA LYS A 222 73.63 -53.08 30.68
C LYS A 222 74.83 -53.66 29.92
N GLN A 223 74.80 -53.59 28.58
CA GLN A 223 75.91 -54.01 27.72
C GLN A 223 77.04 -52.96 27.62
N ARG A 224 76.74 -51.68 27.83
CA ARG A 224 77.70 -50.55 27.86
C ARG A 224 78.76 -50.72 28.94
N ASP A 225 78.37 -51.25 30.10
CA ASP A 225 79.30 -51.54 31.19
C ASP A 225 80.33 -52.63 30.79
N GLU A 226 80.04 -53.41 29.74
CA GLU A 226 80.94 -54.41 29.14
C GLU A 226 81.73 -53.88 27.92
N LEU A 227 81.23 -52.84 27.22
CA LEU A 227 81.76 -52.29 25.96
C LEU A 227 82.50 -50.94 26.12
N GLU A 228 82.74 -50.49 27.35
CA GLU A 228 83.54 -49.28 27.68
C GLU A 228 84.97 -49.29 27.07
N ASP A 229 85.37 -50.44 26.50
CA ASP A 229 86.58 -50.63 25.70
C ASP A 229 86.40 -50.43 24.16
N GLU A 230 85.24 -50.74 23.56
CA GLU A 230 84.89 -50.42 22.16
C GLU A 230 84.42 -48.95 21.97
N LEU A 231 84.29 -48.25 23.10
CA LEU A 231 83.89 -46.86 23.35
C LEU A 231 84.34 -45.80 22.33
N LYS A 232 85.53 -45.95 21.73
CA LYS A 232 86.07 -44.97 20.77
C LYS A 232 85.38 -45.03 19.41
N LYS A 233 84.96 -46.22 18.98
CA LYS A 233 84.24 -46.46 17.71
C LYS A 233 82.74 -46.18 17.86
N VAL A 234 82.21 -46.45 19.06
CA VAL A 234 80.85 -46.12 19.50
C VAL A 234 80.60 -44.60 19.55
N LYS A 235 81.62 -43.77 19.80
CA LYS A 235 81.49 -42.31 19.86
C LYS A 235 80.91 -41.69 18.57
N THR A 236 81.26 -42.23 17.41
CA THR A 236 80.75 -41.80 16.10
C THR A 236 79.31 -42.27 15.88
N SER A 237 78.98 -43.50 16.30
CA SER A 237 77.63 -44.07 16.22
C SER A 237 76.64 -43.43 17.22
N LEU A 238 77.09 -43.03 18.40
CA LEU A 238 76.32 -42.31 19.41
C LEU A 238 75.91 -40.92 18.92
N ALA A 239 76.79 -40.22 18.20
CA ALA A 239 76.45 -38.96 17.55
C ALA A 239 75.34 -39.15 16.51
N SER A 240 75.37 -40.25 15.74
CA SER A 240 74.31 -40.60 14.79
C SER A 240 72.98 -40.95 15.48
N ALA A 241 72.99 -41.71 16.57
CA ALA A 241 71.76 -42.06 17.32
C ALA A 241 71.13 -40.84 18.02
N ARG A 242 71.95 -39.95 18.59
CA ARG A 242 71.48 -38.69 19.18
C ARG A 242 70.89 -37.75 18.13
N ALA A 243 71.50 -37.67 16.95
CA ALA A 243 70.94 -36.93 15.82
C ALA A 243 69.59 -37.52 15.38
N ARG A 244 69.46 -38.85 15.30
CA ARG A 244 68.18 -39.51 14.97
C ARG A 244 67.08 -39.27 16.01
N LEU A 245 67.39 -39.34 17.31
CA LEU A 245 66.43 -39.01 18.37
C LEU A 245 66.02 -37.54 18.35
N HIS A 246 66.99 -36.64 18.11
CA HIS A 246 66.72 -35.21 18.02
C HIS A 246 65.81 -34.89 16.83
N ASN A 247 66.10 -35.45 15.65
CA ASN A 247 65.27 -35.30 14.46
C ASN A 247 63.84 -35.82 14.69
N ALA A 248 63.67 -36.99 15.31
CA ALA A 248 62.34 -37.53 15.60
C ALA A 248 61.53 -36.66 16.58
N ARG A 249 62.20 -35.99 17.53
CA ARG A 249 61.55 -35.03 18.44
C ARG A 249 61.18 -33.73 17.72
N GLU A 250 62.07 -33.23 16.88
CA GLU A 250 61.82 -32.04 16.07
C GLU A 250 60.68 -32.27 15.06
N GLU A 251 60.65 -33.43 14.41
CA GLU A 251 59.54 -33.83 13.52
C GLU A 251 58.21 -33.89 14.27
N ARG A 252 58.19 -34.39 15.52
CA ARG A 252 56.99 -34.37 16.38
C ARG A 252 56.53 -32.95 16.67
N GLU A 253 57.44 -32.08 17.10
CA GLU A 253 57.12 -30.69 17.43
C GLU A 253 56.62 -29.91 16.19
N GLN A 254 57.27 -30.10 15.04
CA GLN A 254 56.83 -29.48 13.78
C GLN A 254 55.46 -30.02 13.32
N PHE A 255 55.20 -31.32 13.51
CA PHE A 255 53.91 -31.92 13.20
C PHE A 255 52.80 -31.39 14.11
N ASP A 256 53.05 -31.30 15.41
CA ASP A 256 52.09 -30.78 16.39
C ASP A 256 51.74 -29.31 16.09
N GLU A 257 52.74 -28.49 15.76
CA GLU A 257 52.55 -27.08 15.38
C GLU A 257 51.73 -26.95 14.09
N ALA A 258 52.10 -27.66 13.02
CA ALA A 258 51.35 -27.65 11.77
C ALA A 258 49.91 -28.16 11.95
N SER A 259 49.72 -29.19 12.79
CA SER A 259 48.40 -29.73 13.11
C SER A 259 47.54 -28.72 13.86
N ASN A 260 48.11 -27.98 14.82
CA ASN A 260 47.40 -26.93 15.55
C ASN A 260 46.94 -25.81 14.60
N GLN A 261 47.79 -25.36 13.68
CA GLN A 261 47.44 -24.34 12.69
C GLN A 261 46.25 -24.77 11.80
N ILE A 262 46.19 -26.04 11.40
CA ILE A 262 45.06 -26.59 10.63
C ILE A 262 43.76 -26.57 11.44
N LEU A 263 43.84 -26.97 12.72
CA LEU A 263 42.67 -26.97 13.60
C LEU A 263 42.14 -25.56 13.88
N GLU A 264 43.04 -24.59 14.07
CA GLU A 264 42.68 -23.19 14.21
C GLU A 264 42.01 -22.64 12.95
N HIS A 265 42.55 -22.94 11.76
CA HIS A 265 41.92 -22.54 10.50
C HIS A 265 40.48 -23.07 10.36
N PHE A 266 40.25 -24.36 10.67
CA PHE A 266 38.90 -24.92 10.63
C PHE A 266 37.97 -24.26 11.65
N LYS A 267 38.46 -23.94 12.85
CA LYS A 267 37.67 -23.25 13.87
C LYS A 267 37.25 -21.85 13.40
N THR A 268 38.19 -21.05 12.89
CA THR A 268 37.89 -19.71 12.38
C THR A 268 36.87 -19.74 11.25
N LYS A 269 36.99 -20.70 10.33
CA LYS A 269 36.01 -20.88 9.23
C LYS A 269 34.64 -21.32 9.72
N GLU A 270 34.57 -22.17 10.74
CA GLU A 270 33.33 -22.60 11.37
C GLU A 270 32.63 -21.42 12.07
N ASP A 271 33.37 -20.59 12.80
CA ASP A 271 32.85 -19.42 13.49
C ASP A 271 32.32 -18.36 12.50
N GLU A 272 33.03 -18.11 11.39
CA GLU A 272 32.58 -17.24 10.30
C GLU A 272 31.26 -17.71 9.67
N LEU A 273 31.18 -19.00 9.29
CA LEU A 273 29.97 -19.57 8.68
C LEU A 273 28.79 -19.59 9.66
N SER A 274 29.05 -19.85 10.95
CA SER A 274 28.02 -19.83 11.99
C SER A 274 27.40 -18.44 12.14
N ARG A 275 28.23 -17.40 12.10
CA ARG A 275 27.75 -16.00 12.09
C ARG A 275 26.88 -15.71 10.87
N SER A 276 27.34 -16.08 9.67
CA SER A 276 26.55 -15.88 8.44
C SER A 276 25.20 -16.60 8.45
N ILE A 277 25.13 -17.83 9.00
CA ILE A 277 23.86 -18.57 9.13
C ILE A 277 22.89 -17.82 10.05
N ALA A 278 23.37 -17.25 11.16
CA ALA A 278 22.53 -16.47 12.05
C ALA A 278 21.93 -15.26 11.31
N CYS A 279 22.76 -14.48 10.60
CA CYS A 279 22.31 -13.34 9.81
C CYS A 279 21.28 -13.75 8.74
N TYR A 280 21.51 -14.87 8.02
CA TYR A 280 20.56 -15.34 7.01
C TYR A 280 19.21 -15.75 7.61
N LYS A 281 19.21 -16.36 8.80
CA LYS A 281 17.97 -16.78 9.49
C LYS A 281 17.21 -15.56 10.01
N GLU A 282 17.90 -14.63 10.65
CA GLU A 282 17.31 -13.38 11.14
C GLU A 282 16.70 -12.56 9.99
N GLU A 283 17.41 -12.41 8.87
CA GLU A 283 16.90 -11.70 7.69
C GLU A 283 15.72 -12.44 7.02
N ALA A 284 15.73 -13.77 7.00
CA ALA A 284 14.61 -14.56 6.49
C ALA A 284 13.36 -14.43 7.37
N ASP A 285 13.52 -14.45 8.70
CA ASP A 285 12.43 -14.25 9.66
C ASP A 285 11.82 -12.86 9.52
N VAL A 286 12.65 -11.82 9.31
CA VAL A 286 12.19 -10.47 8.97
C VAL A 286 11.40 -10.46 7.66
N CYS A 287 11.91 -11.08 6.58
CA CYS A 287 11.20 -11.16 5.30
C CYS A 287 9.83 -11.83 5.46
N ASN A 288 9.75 -12.92 6.23
CA ASN A 288 8.50 -13.63 6.49
C ASN A 288 7.52 -12.79 7.31
N ALA A 289 8.01 -12.05 8.32
CA ALA A 289 7.18 -11.13 9.08
C ALA A 289 6.62 -10.00 8.20
N PHE A 290 7.41 -9.49 7.26
CA PHE A 290 6.95 -8.52 6.25
C PHE A 290 5.93 -9.10 5.28
N VAL A 291 6.10 -10.35 4.83
CA VAL A 291 5.09 -11.04 4.00
C VAL A 291 3.77 -11.11 4.75
N ASN A 292 3.77 -11.60 6.00
CA ASN A 292 2.55 -11.70 6.81
C ASN A 292 1.89 -10.33 7.01
N PHE A 293 2.68 -9.31 7.38
CA PHE A 293 2.16 -7.96 7.57
C PHE A 293 1.54 -7.37 6.30
N LEU A 294 2.20 -7.54 5.15
CA LEU A 294 1.68 -7.06 3.87
C LEU A 294 0.42 -7.81 3.46
N GLU A 295 0.39 -9.14 3.62
CA GLU A 295 -0.77 -9.97 3.29
C GLU A 295 -1.97 -9.62 4.20
N ASP A 296 -1.77 -9.55 5.52
CA ASP A 296 -2.81 -9.18 6.49
C ASP A 296 -3.39 -7.78 6.18
N THR A 297 -2.50 -6.81 5.97
CA THR A 297 -2.89 -5.43 5.65
C THR A 297 -3.63 -5.35 4.31
N TYR A 298 -3.16 -6.08 3.30
CA TYR A 298 -3.79 -6.12 1.98
C TYR A 298 -5.17 -6.77 2.01
N VAL A 299 -5.39 -7.81 2.81
CA VAL A 299 -6.72 -8.40 3.01
C VAL A 299 -7.72 -7.35 3.50
N PHE A 300 -7.32 -6.50 4.45
CA PHE A 300 -8.18 -5.42 4.92
C PHE A 300 -8.40 -4.33 3.87
N GLN A 301 -7.34 -3.89 3.19
CA GLN A 301 -7.44 -2.87 2.14
C GLN A 301 -8.30 -3.33 0.95
N SER A 302 -8.10 -4.56 0.49
CA SER A 302 -8.84 -5.14 -0.63
C SER A 302 -10.31 -5.32 -0.29
N LYS A 303 -10.63 -5.90 0.87
CA LYS A 303 -12.01 -6.03 1.35
C LYS A 303 -12.70 -4.69 1.51
N HIS A 304 -12.02 -3.70 2.08
CA HIS A 304 -12.56 -2.34 2.20
C HIS A 304 -12.77 -1.70 0.83
N THR A 305 -11.83 -1.86 -0.10
CA THR A 305 -11.93 -1.33 -1.46
C THR A 305 -13.10 -1.96 -2.22
N GLU A 306 -13.26 -3.28 -2.13
CA GLU A 306 -14.37 -4.02 -2.73
C GLU A 306 -15.72 -3.58 -2.15
N GLN A 307 -15.82 -3.47 -0.82
CA GLN A 307 -17.03 -2.97 -0.15
C GLN A 307 -17.35 -1.53 -0.55
N LYS A 308 -16.35 -0.65 -0.57
CA LYS A 308 -16.49 0.75 -1.00
C LYS A 308 -16.97 0.83 -2.45
N GLU A 309 -16.35 0.08 -3.35
CA GLU A 309 -16.72 0.06 -4.76
C GLU A 309 -18.15 -0.46 -4.95
N LYS A 310 -18.53 -1.52 -4.24
CA LYS A 310 -19.90 -2.04 -4.25
C LYS A 310 -20.91 -0.99 -3.78
N LEU A 311 -20.65 -0.32 -2.65
CA LEU A 311 -21.52 0.75 -2.13
C LEU A 311 -21.66 1.91 -3.11
N ILE A 312 -20.55 2.36 -3.72
CA ILE A 312 -20.58 3.44 -4.72
C ILE A 312 -21.35 3.01 -5.97
N ASN A 313 -21.19 1.76 -6.43
CA ASN A 313 -21.94 1.26 -7.59
C ASN A 313 -23.44 1.15 -7.27
N ASP A 314 -23.82 0.68 -6.08
CA ASP A 314 -25.21 0.61 -5.63
C ASP A 314 -25.83 2.01 -5.47
N GLU A 315 -25.03 3.01 -5.10
CA GLU A 315 -25.43 4.41 -4.99
C GLU A 315 -25.55 5.10 -6.36
N LEU A 316 -24.59 4.87 -7.27
CA LEU A 316 -24.65 5.32 -8.66
C LEU A 316 -25.85 4.72 -9.41
N ALA A 317 -26.19 3.45 -9.17
CA ALA A 317 -27.36 2.81 -9.76
C ALA A 317 -28.66 3.49 -9.28
N ARG A 318 -28.80 3.69 -7.96
CA ARG A 318 -29.95 4.39 -7.37
C ARG A 318 -30.07 5.84 -7.86
N HIS A 319 -28.94 6.54 -7.95
CA HIS A 319 -28.88 7.88 -8.53
C HIS A 319 -29.31 7.87 -10.01
N GLY A 320 -28.81 6.93 -10.80
CA GLY A 320 -29.18 6.77 -12.20
C GLY A 320 -30.69 6.59 -12.37
N ASP A 321 -31.31 5.71 -11.58
CA ASP A 321 -32.76 5.52 -11.58
C ASP A 321 -33.52 6.80 -11.18
N TYR A 322 -33.05 7.51 -10.15
CA TYR A 322 -33.63 8.79 -9.74
C TYR A 322 -33.56 9.83 -10.87
N PHE A 323 -32.39 10.00 -11.48
CA PHE A 323 -32.16 10.99 -12.53
C PHE A 323 -32.99 10.67 -13.79
N VAL A 324 -33.09 9.40 -14.18
CA VAL A 324 -33.95 8.98 -15.30
C VAL A 324 -35.42 9.31 -15.02
N ASN A 325 -35.91 9.03 -13.80
CA ASN A 325 -37.28 9.37 -13.41
C ASN A 325 -37.51 10.90 -13.41
N LEU A 326 -36.57 11.68 -12.88
CA LEU A 326 -36.63 13.14 -12.91
C LEU A 326 -36.67 13.68 -14.35
N ALA A 327 -35.77 13.19 -15.21
CA ALA A 327 -35.73 13.56 -16.62
C ALA A 327 -37.03 13.20 -17.34
N ILE A 328 -37.61 12.02 -17.10
CA ILE A 328 -38.91 11.63 -17.66
C ILE A 328 -40.01 12.59 -17.19
N CYS A 329 -40.07 12.92 -15.90
CA CYS A 329 -41.05 13.83 -15.34
C CYS A 329 -40.95 15.23 -15.97
N LEU A 330 -39.75 15.82 -15.99
CA LEU A 330 -39.50 17.16 -16.54
C LEU A 330 -39.78 17.21 -18.05
N LEU A 331 -39.22 16.28 -18.83
CA LEU A 331 -39.39 16.27 -20.28
C LEU A 331 -40.85 16.00 -20.69
N SER A 332 -41.57 15.15 -19.95
CA SER A 332 -43.00 14.90 -20.22
C SER A 332 -43.84 16.14 -19.93
N ALA A 333 -43.62 16.79 -18.79
CA ALA A 333 -44.30 18.03 -18.43
C ALA A 333 -44.03 19.15 -19.45
N TYR A 334 -42.78 19.31 -19.87
CA TYR A 334 -42.43 20.30 -20.90
C TYR A 334 -43.05 19.97 -22.25
N LYS A 335 -43.04 18.70 -22.66
CA LYS A 335 -43.70 18.28 -23.91
C LYS A 335 -45.20 18.59 -23.92
N GLU A 336 -45.88 18.35 -22.80
CA GLU A 336 -47.32 18.63 -22.66
C GLU A 336 -47.63 20.13 -22.61
N GLY A 337 -46.82 20.93 -21.90
CA GLY A 337 -47.01 22.38 -21.76
C GLY A 337 -46.57 23.22 -22.96
N LEU A 338 -45.62 22.73 -23.77
CA LEU A 338 -45.04 23.48 -24.89
C LEU A 338 -46.03 23.72 -26.03
N GLY A 339 -46.88 22.74 -26.36
CA GLY A 339 -47.85 22.85 -27.46
C GLY A 339 -48.86 23.99 -27.27
N PRO A 340 -49.57 24.04 -26.12
CA PRO A 340 -50.45 25.16 -25.78
C PRO A 340 -49.70 26.50 -25.75
N SER A 341 -48.50 26.52 -25.18
CA SER A 341 -47.69 27.75 -25.02
C SER A 341 -47.17 28.32 -26.34
N ILE A 342 -46.79 27.47 -27.31
CA ILE A 342 -46.47 27.91 -28.67
C ILE A 342 -47.70 28.50 -29.35
N THR A 343 -48.87 27.93 -29.08
CA THR A 343 -50.14 28.40 -29.67
C THR A 343 -50.55 29.75 -29.10
N THR A 344 -50.39 29.98 -27.80
CA THR A 344 -50.64 31.29 -27.16
C THR A 344 -49.60 32.32 -27.59
N PHE A 345 -48.32 31.94 -27.67
CA PHE A 345 -47.25 32.81 -28.15
C PHE A 345 -47.48 33.24 -29.61
N ARG A 346 -47.92 32.33 -30.49
CA ARG A 346 -48.27 32.69 -31.87
C ARG A 346 -49.38 33.73 -31.92
N LYS A 347 -50.44 33.56 -31.13
CA LYS A 347 -51.53 34.56 -31.02
C LYS A 347 -51.02 35.90 -30.48
N LEU A 348 -50.13 35.89 -29.49
CA LEU A 348 -49.49 37.09 -28.95
C LEU A 348 -48.69 37.85 -30.02
N VAL A 349 -47.88 37.13 -30.81
CA VAL A 349 -47.10 37.69 -31.92
C VAL A 349 -48.01 38.24 -33.03
N GLU A 350 -49.10 37.54 -33.38
CA GLU A 350 -50.12 38.02 -34.32
C GLU A 350 -50.76 39.33 -33.83
N ASN A 351 -51.10 39.42 -32.53
CA ASN A 351 -51.65 40.62 -31.91
C ASN A 351 -50.66 41.79 -31.91
N LEU A 352 -49.39 41.57 -31.54
CA LEU A 352 -48.32 42.58 -31.62
C LEU A 352 -48.14 43.13 -33.05
N ASN A 353 -48.16 42.24 -34.05
CA ASN A 353 -48.07 42.62 -35.46
C ASN A 353 -49.30 43.40 -35.95
N SER A 354 -50.49 43.12 -35.41
CA SER A 354 -51.73 43.84 -35.76
C SER A 354 -51.77 45.28 -35.22
N ILE A 355 -51.25 45.50 -34.01
CA ILE A 355 -51.14 46.83 -33.38
C ILE A 355 -50.09 47.69 -34.09
N GLY A 356 -48.93 47.09 -34.44
CA GLY A 356 -47.91 47.77 -35.24
C GLY A 356 -48.38 48.21 -36.64
N ARG A 357 -49.44 47.58 -37.18
CA ARG A 357 -50.09 47.97 -38.44
C ARG A 357 -51.14 49.06 -38.26
N SER A 358 -51.77 49.15 -37.09
CA SER A 358 -52.79 50.15 -36.74
C SER A 358 -52.17 51.50 -36.35
N ASP A 359 -51.02 51.50 -35.66
CA ASP A 359 -50.31 52.73 -35.25
C ASP A 359 -49.68 53.49 -36.43
N LEU A 360 -49.50 52.86 -37.59
CA LEU A 360 -49.08 53.54 -38.83
C LEU A 360 -50.23 54.29 -39.53
N ALA A 361 -51.48 54.07 -39.11
CA ALA A 361 -52.68 54.64 -39.74
C ALA A 361 -53.37 55.75 -38.91
N ALA A 362 -53.03 55.96 -37.64
CA ALA A 362 -53.63 57.01 -36.80
C ALA A 362 -52.61 58.13 -36.51
N CYS A 363 -52.62 59.14 -37.37
CA CYS A 363 -51.88 60.39 -37.19
C CYS A 363 -52.49 61.25 -36.06
N LYS A 364 -51.60 61.93 -35.32
CA LYS A 364 -51.71 63.29 -34.75
C LYS A 364 -52.80 63.61 -33.72
N ASP A 365 -52.33 64.29 -32.66
CA ASP A 365 -53.03 65.05 -31.62
C ASP A 365 -53.98 64.18 -30.75
N ASP A 366 -54.04 64.28 -29.41
CA ASP A 366 -53.93 65.44 -28.54
C ASP A 366 -53.61 64.97 -27.10
N GLU A 367 -53.21 65.91 -26.25
CA GLU A 367 -52.82 65.70 -24.86
C GLU A 367 -53.91 65.05 -23.97
N ASN A 368 -53.43 64.25 -23.01
CA ASN A 368 -54.11 63.83 -21.77
C ASN A 368 -55.02 62.58 -21.85
N SER A 369 -54.43 61.40 -21.67
CA SER A 369 -55.09 60.30 -20.96
C SER A 369 -54.07 59.32 -20.36
N HIS A 370 -54.31 58.88 -19.13
CA HIS A 370 -53.60 57.81 -18.42
C HIS A 370 -53.85 56.43 -19.04
N ALA A 371 -53.80 56.31 -20.37
CA ALA A 371 -53.98 55.06 -21.08
C ALA A 371 -52.69 54.23 -21.00
N ILE A 372 -52.72 53.17 -20.19
CA ILE A 372 -51.72 52.10 -20.18
C ILE A 372 -51.54 51.64 -21.62
N ASN A 373 -50.34 51.82 -22.18
CA ASN A 373 -50.05 51.52 -23.58
C ASN A 373 -50.24 50.00 -23.83
N PRO A 374 -51.29 49.56 -24.55
CA PRO A 374 -51.61 48.14 -24.70
C PRO A 374 -50.50 47.36 -25.41
N ARG A 375 -49.69 48.04 -26.21
CA ARG A 375 -48.49 47.47 -26.84
C ARG A 375 -47.41 47.09 -25.81
N ARG A 376 -47.20 47.91 -24.78
CA ARG A 376 -46.20 47.68 -23.75
C ARG A 376 -46.50 46.42 -22.94
N ASN A 377 -47.78 46.19 -22.61
CA ASN A 377 -48.20 44.98 -21.91
C ASN A 377 -47.96 43.71 -22.75
N LEU A 378 -48.23 43.76 -24.06
CA LEU A 378 -47.98 42.63 -24.97
C LEU A 378 -46.47 42.39 -25.20
N GLU A 379 -45.65 43.45 -25.18
CA GLU A 379 -44.19 43.35 -25.22
C GLU A 379 -43.63 42.74 -23.91
N GLU A 380 -44.21 43.09 -22.75
CA GLU A 380 -43.88 42.48 -21.45
C GLU A 380 -44.28 40.99 -21.41
N ASP A 381 -45.48 40.63 -21.90
CA ASP A 381 -45.91 39.24 -22.04
C ASP A 381 -44.99 38.45 -22.99
N TYR A 382 -44.52 39.09 -24.07
CA TYR A 382 -43.60 38.46 -25.02
C TYR A 382 -42.27 38.12 -24.35
N LEU A 383 -41.70 39.05 -23.58
CA LEU A 383 -40.46 38.86 -22.84
C LEU A 383 -40.59 37.77 -21.76
N ASP A 384 -41.76 37.66 -21.12
CA ASP A 384 -42.06 36.58 -20.17
C ASP A 384 -42.10 35.20 -20.86
N PHE A 385 -42.78 35.08 -22.00
CA PHE A 385 -42.77 33.85 -22.79
C PHE A 385 -41.38 33.49 -23.31
N GLU A 386 -40.61 34.47 -23.80
CA GLU A 386 -39.23 34.28 -24.24
C GLU A 386 -38.35 33.73 -23.10
N THR A 387 -38.45 34.34 -21.91
CA THR A 387 -37.73 33.89 -20.71
C THR A 387 -38.10 32.46 -20.34
N LYS A 388 -39.39 32.12 -20.34
CA LYS A 388 -39.88 30.76 -20.06
C LYS A 388 -39.38 29.73 -21.07
N PHE A 389 -39.37 30.05 -22.37
CA PHE A 389 -38.85 29.15 -23.39
C PHE A 389 -37.34 28.95 -23.25
N ILE A 390 -36.56 30.03 -23.07
CA ILE A 390 -35.10 29.95 -22.87
C ILE A 390 -34.78 29.10 -21.65
N SER A 391 -35.42 29.35 -20.51
CA SER A 391 -35.24 28.55 -19.28
C SER A 391 -35.60 27.09 -19.48
N THR A 392 -36.71 26.79 -20.17
CA THR A 392 -37.12 25.41 -20.48
C THR A 392 -36.06 24.70 -21.34
N PHE A 393 -35.59 25.34 -22.42
CA PHE A 393 -34.56 24.74 -23.28
C PHE A 393 -33.21 24.58 -22.56
N SER A 394 -32.86 25.47 -21.64
CA SER A 394 -31.66 25.36 -20.82
C SER A 394 -31.70 24.12 -19.92
N VAL A 395 -32.85 23.82 -19.28
CA VAL A 395 -33.05 22.58 -18.51
C VAL A 395 -32.89 21.35 -19.42
N VAL A 396 -33.54 21.35 -20.59
CA VAL A 396 -33.45 20.24 -21.55
C VAL A 396 -32.02 20.03 -22.05
N GLU A 397 -31.28 21.10 -22.32
CA GLU A 397 -29.88 21.04 -22.73
C GLU A 397 -29.00 20.48 -21.61
N SER A 398 -29.25 20.87 -20.35
CA SER A 398 -28.53 20.34 -19.20
C SER A 398 -28.79 18.84 -19.01
N ILE A 399 -30.04 18.38 -19.14
CA ILE A 399 -30.39 16.94 -19.12
C ILE A 399 -29.67 16.20 -20.25
N LYS A 400 -29.71 16.75 -21.47
CA LYS A 400 -29.05 16.15 -22.64
C LYS A 400 -27.53 16.01 -22.45
N LYS A 401 -26.90 17.02 -21.86
CA LYS A 401 -25.46 17.01 -21.57
C LYS A 401 -25.09 15.87 -20.63
N GLN A 402 -25.88 15.63 -19.58
CA GLN A 402 -25.64 14.56 -18.62
C GLN A 402 -25.69 13.16 -19.26
N PHE A 403 -26.69 12.89 -20.10
CA PHE A 403 -26.76 11.62 -20.83
C PHE A 403 -25.65 11.45 -21.87
N SER A 404 -25.13 12.56 -22.41
CA SER A 404 -24.02 12.52 -23.37
C SER A 404 -22.68 12.22 -22.69
N SER A 405 -22.43 12.75 -21.48
CA SER A 405 -21.23 12.45 -20.69
C SER A 405 -21.21 11.01 -20.16
N GLN A 406 -22.36 10.41 -19.85
CA GLN A 406 -22.45 8.99 -19.50
C GLN A 406 -22.01 8.06 -20.63
N ASN A 407 -22.35 8.38 -21.89
CA ASN A 407 -21.95 7.56 -23.04
C ASN A 407 -20.43 7.57 -23.26
N GLU A 408 -19.74 8.69 -23.05
CA GLU A 408 -18.26 8.72 -23.16
C GLU A 408 -17.55 7.96 -22.02
N ALA A 409 -18.17 7.85 -20.84
CA ALA A 409 -17.64 7.11 -19.70
C ALA A 409 -17.87 5.59 -19.78
N ILE A 410 -18.84 5.10 -20.58
CA ILE A 410 -19.08 3.67 -20.81
C ILE A 410 -18.13 3.07 -21.86
N PHE A 411 -17.52 3.90 -22.71
CA PHE A 411 -16.55 3.50 -23.75
C PHE A 411 -15.06 3.65 -23.36
N ARG A 412 -14.75 4.02 -22.11
CA ARG A 412 -13.41 3.95 -21.51
C ARG A 412 -13.41 2.98 -20.35
#